data_AF-A0A8J4X3L6-F1
#
_entry.id   AF-A0A8J4X3L6-F1
#
_cell.length_a   1.000
_cell.length_b   1.000
_cell.length_c   1.000
_cell.angle_alpha   90.00
_cell.angle_beta   90.00
_cell.angle_gamma   90.00
#
_symmetry.space_group_name_H-M   'P 1'
#
loop_
_entity.id
_entity.type
_entity.pdbx_description
1 polymer ?
#
loop_
_entity_poly.entity_id
_entity_poly.type
_entity_poly.pdbx_seq_one_letter_code
_entity_poly.pdbx_strand_id
1 'polypeptide(L)' 'FCDLTLDPNTVNYELILSEKNRAVTCDSQRKQPYADHPERFDHYRQVLSKESVCGRCYWEMEWSRME' A
#
# COMPACT_ATOMS: atom_id res chain seq x y z
N PHE A 1 -2.78 -6.74 18.44
CA PHE A 1 -1.93 -6.35 17.31
C PHE A 1 -2.61 -6.86 16.06
N CYS A 2 -3.06 -5.97 15.17
CA CYS A 2 -3.72 -6.38 13.94
C CYS A 2 -2.63 -6.49 12.86
N ASP A 3 -2.47 -7.69 12.31
CA ASP A 3 -1.44 -7.97 11.33
C ASP A 3 -1.94 -7.60 9.94
N LEU A 4 -1.68 -6.36 9.52
CA LEU A 4 -2.17 -5.80 8.27
C LEU A 4 -1.19 -6.06 7.13
N THR A 5 -1.73 -6.40 5.97
CA THR A 5 -1.01 -6.44 4.70
C THR A 5 -1.64 -5.50 3.69
N LEU A 6 -0.83 -4.90 2.84
CA LEU A 6 -1.29 -3.98 1.79
C LEU A 6 -1.86 -4.76 0.61
N ASP A 7 -2.95 -4.27 0.04
CA ASP A 7 -3.64 -4.90 -1.09
C ASP A 7 -3.04 -4.46 -2.44
N PRO A 8 -2.40 -5.37 -3.21
CA PRO A 8 -1.87 -5.08 -4.53
C PRO A 8 -2.93 -4.70 -5.58
N ASN A 9 -4.21 -4.96 -5.33
CA ASN A 9 -5.29 -4.56 -6.23
C ASN A 9 -5.67 -3.09 -6.06
N THR A 10 -5.39 -2.50 -4.91
CA THR A 10 -5.74 -1.09 -4.61
C THR A 10 -4.55 -0.14 -4.82
N VAL A 11 -3.31 -0.65 -4.70
CA VAL A 11 -2.09 0.16 -4.73
C VAL A 11 -1.97 1.01 -5.99
N ASN A 12 -1.69 2.29 -5.80
CA ASN A 12 -1.43 3.20 -6.91
C ASN A 12 -0.18 2.82 -7.71
N TYR A 13 -0.19 3.14 -9.00
CA TYR A 13 0.92 2.82 -9.91
C TYR A 13 2.26 3.46 -9.54
N GLU A 14 2.30 4.54 -8.75
CA GLU A 14 3.56 5.17 -8.32
C GLU A 14 4.10 4.61 -6.99
N LEU A 15 3.43 3.61 -6.41
CA LEU A 15 3.84 2.97 -5.16
C LEU A 15 4.41 1.58 -5.44
N ILE A 16 5.42 1.19 -4.66
CA ILE A 16 6.06 -0.13 -4.73
C ILE A 16 5.80 -0.84 -3.41
N LEU A 17 5.14 -2.00 -3.48
CA LEU A 17 4.99 -2.89 -2.33
C LEU A 17 6.20 -3.81 -2.19
N SER A 18 6.69 -3.95 -0.96
CA SER A 18 7.79 -4.85 -0.61
C SER A 18 7.52 -5.56 0.72
N GLU A 19 8.45 -6.40 1.16
CA GLU A 19 8.37 -7.11 2.45
C GLU A 19 7.07 -7.90 2.64
N LYS A 20 6.67 -8.64 1.59
CA LYS A 20 5.39 -9.37 1.57
C LYS A 20 4.19 -8.43 1.78
N ASN A 21 4.24 -7.26 1.13
CA ASN A 21 3.23 -6.20 1.17
C ASN A 21 3.06 -5.58 2.56
N ARG A 22 4.16 -5.39 3.30
CA ARG A 22 4.15 -4.69 4.60
C ARG A 22 4.87 -3.35 4.58
N ALA A 23 5.68 -3.13 3.55
CA ALA A 23 6.36 -1.87 3.32
C ALA A 23 5.92 -1.28 1.98
N VAL A 24 5.95 0.05 1.91
CA VAL A 24 5.62 0.82 0.72
C VAL A 24 6.67 1.89 0.49
N THR A 25 7.14 2.01 -0.75
CA THR A 25 7.98 3.11 -1.21
C THR A 25 7.33 3.81 -2.39
N CYS A 26 7.75 5.04 -2.67
CA CYS A 26 7.23 5.84 -3.79
C CYS A 26 8.27 5.94 -4.90
N ASP A 27 7.86 5.68 -6.14
CA ASP A 27 8.62 5.98 -7.35
C ASP A 27 7.81 6.98 -8.19
N SER A 28 8.20 8.26 -8.12
CA SER A 28 7.53 9.34 -8.85
C SER A 28 7.91 9.42 -10.32
N GLN A 29 8.92 8.66 -10.76
CA GLN A 29 9.43 8.71 -12.13
C GLN A 29 8.83 7.60 -12.99
N ARG A 30 8.44 6.48 -12.39
CA ARG A 30 7.94 5.32 -13.13
C ARG A 30 6.69 4.70 -12.49
N LYS A 31 5.69 4.50 -13.34
CA LYS A 31 4.53 3.65 -13.04
C LYS A 31 4.94 2.18 -12.98
N GLN A 32 4.59 1.52 -11.89
CA GLN A 32 4.77 0.10 -11.68
C GLN A 32 3.80 -0.70 -12.57
N PRO A 33 4.21 -1.90 -13.05
CA PRO A 33 3.47 -2.68 -14.02
C PRO A 33 2.33 -3.48 -13.37
N TYR A 34 1.53 -2.84 -12.53
CA TYR A 34 0.35 -3.47 -11.94
C TYR A 34 -0.75 -3.63 -12.98
N ALA A 35 -1.45 -4.76 -12.94
CA ALA A 35 -2.61 -4.98 -13.79
C ALA A 35 -3.75 -4.02 -13.43
N ASP A 36 -4.50 -3.59 -14.44
CA ASP A 36 -5.69 -2.77 -14.22
C ASP A 36 -6.71 -3.50 -13.34
N HIS A 37 -7.25 -2.78 -12.37
CA HIS A 37 -8.23 -3.31 -11.42
C HIS A 37 -9.21 -2.19 -11.05
N PRO A 38 -10.53 -2.47 -10.94
CA PRO A 38 -11.54 -1.45 -10.65
C PRO A 38 -11.34 -0.74 -9.30
N GLU A 39 -10.64 -1.37 -8.36
CA GLU A 39 -10.36 -0.81 -7.03
C GLU A 39 -9.02 -0.06 -6.96
N ARG A 40 -8.27 0.00 -8.06
CA ARG A 40 -6.94 0.60 -8.07
C ARG A 40 -7.04 2.11 -8.01
N PHE A 41 -6.28 2.72 -7.10
CA PHE A 41 -6.11 4.17 -7.12
C PHE A 41 -5.25 4.59 -8.30
N ASP A 42 -5.75 5.47 -9.16
CA ASP A 42 -5.04 5.96 -10.34
C ASP A 42 -4.59 7.43 -10.20
N HIS A 43 -5.25 8.20 -9.32
CA HIS A 43 -4.97 9.63 -9.13
C HIS A 43 -4.05 9.95 -7.95
N TYR A 44 -4.34 9.42 -6.75
CA TYR A 44 -3.54 9.68 -5.54
C TYR A 44 -2.69 8.47 -5.16
N ARG A 45 -1.52 8.74 -4.55
CA ARG A 45 -0.58 7.72 -4.03
C ARG A 45 -1.13 7.08 -2.76
N GLN A 46 -2.10 6.20 -2.93
CA GLN A 46 -2.81 5.50 -1.86
C GLN A 46 -2.78 3.99 -2.06
N VAL A 47 -3.00 3.27 -0.97
CA VAL A 47 -3.16 1.82 -0.91
C VAL A 47 -3.98 1.48 0.33
N LEU A 48 -4.83 0.46 0.25
CA LEU A 48 -5.60 -0.05 1.39
C LEU A 48 -4.95 -1.32 1.95
N SER A 49 -5.30 -1.66 3.19
CA SER A 49 -5.06 -3.02 3.70
C SER A 49 -6.01 -4.01 3.03
N LYS A 50 -5.56 -5.26 2.91
CA LYS A 50 -6.39 -6.37 2.45
C LYS A 50 -7.41 -6.77 3.51
N GLU A 51 -7.02 -6.69 4.77
CA GLU A 51 -7.87 -7.01 5.90
C GLU A 51 -8.80 -5.83 6.22
N SER A 52 -10.08 -6.14 6.47
CA SER A 52 -11.00 -5.21 7.10
C SER A 52 -10.85 -5.31 8.62
N VAL A 53 -10.84 -4.17 9.30
CA VAL A 53 -10.78 -4.11 10.76
C VAL A 53 -12.16 -3.81 11.34
N CYS A 54 -12.50 -4.43 12.47
CA CYS A 54 -13.72 -4.15 13.23
C CYS A 54 -13.43 -4.12 14.73
N GLY A 55 -14.26 -3.41 15.50
CA GLY A 55 -14.03 -3.22 16.93
C GLY A 55 -12.78 -2.37 17.21
N ARG A 56 -12.00 -2.73 18.23
CA ARG A 56 -10.76 -2.02 18.61
C ARG A 56 -9.55 -2.73 17.98
N CYS A 57 -8.90 -2.07 17.02
CA CYS A 57 -7.65 -2.53 16.41
C CYS A 57 -6.51 -1.53 16.67
N TYR A 58 -5.30 -2.06 16.67
CA TYR A 58 -4.06 -1.30 16.82
C TYR A 58 -3.01 -1.85 15.83
N TRP A 59 -2.31 -0.93 15.18
CA TRP A 59 -1.20 -1.19 14.27
C TRP A 59 -0.16 -0.07 14.43
N GLU A 60 1.07 -0.38 14.08
CA GLU A 60 2.20 0.56 14.07
C GLU A 60 2.82 0.56 12.68
N MET A 61 3.49 1.65 12.33
CA MET A 61 4.23 1.75 11.09
C MET A 61 5.50 2.54 11.34
N GLU A 62 6.58 2.04 10.76
CA GLU A 62 7.84 2.74 10.71
C GLU A 62 7.83 3.70 9.51
N TRP A 63 8.25 4.94 9.75
CA TRP A 63 8.41 5.94 8.71
C TRP A 63 9.84 6.45 8.71
N SER A 64 10.57 6.11 7.65
CA SER A 64 11.84 6.75 7.32
C SER A 64 11.61 7.74 6.19
N ARG A 65 12.15 8.97 6.34
CA ARG A 65 12.40 9.79 5.15
C ARG A 65 13.59 9.16 4.46
N MET A 66 13.43 8.78 3.19
CA MET A 66 14.60 8.60 2.33
C MET A 66 15.39 9.92 2.31
N GLU A 67 16.67 9.87 2.63
CA GLU A 67 17.64 10.92 2.29
C GLU A 67 17.95 10.90 0.79
#